data_AF-A0A2S2NBQ8-F1
#
_entry.id   AF-A0A2S2NBQ8-F1
#
_cell.length_a   1.000
_cell.length_b   1.000
_cell.length_c   1.000
_cell.angle_alpha   90.00
_cell.angle_beta   90.00
_cell.angle_gamma   90.00
#
_symmetry.space_group_name_H-M   'P 1'
#
loop_
_entity.id
_entity.type
_entity.pdbx_description
1 polymer ?
#
loop_
_entity_poly.entity_id
_entity_poly.type
_entity_poly.pdbx_seq_one_letter_code
_entity_poly.pdbx_strand_id
1 'polypeptide(L)'
;YYYTAPGFTFDAMLRYTDVSLELLTDYDMVLFVEQGIRGGLVQASERYCRANNPKTPGYDAEKPSSWLVYQDCNNLYGYAMGEYMPYGGFKWYDGDLNRSLELLNGMTDKSDVGRIYEVDIAYPDNLHDAHNDLPFLPRNAVPPGSKVNKLMATLERKERYIVHYRNLKQAIANGLIVEKVHRVLEFQQSAWLAEYINLNTSMRKKAGNEFERDFFKLLNNAVFGKTMECVRNRIAMELVSCPRRMRKLINKPTFKHVTTYTETLAAVSLQKSDVHFSKPIYVGFAVLEISKELMYDYHYNVMRRHYNDSIRLM
;
A
#
# COMPACT_ATOMS: atom_id res chain seq x y z
N TYR A 1 12.13 -4.26 26.57
CA TYR A 1 12.89 -3.09 26.08
C TYR A 1 12.73 -3.06 24.58
N TYR A 2 12.55 -1.89 23.96
CA TYR A 2 12.36 -1.76 22.52
C TYR A 2 13.53 -1.02 21.89
N TYR A 3 14.07 -1.57 20.80
CA TYR A 3 15.19 -0.95 20.07
C TYR A 3 14.74 0.14 19.10
N THR A 4 13.46 0.13 18.68
CA THR A 4 12.94 1.06 17.67
C THR A 4 11.47 1.40 17.95
N ALA A 5 11.04 2.61 17.57
CA ALA A 5 9.64 3.03 17.69
C ALA A 5 8.66 2.13 16.89
N PRO A 6 9.01 1.61 15.69
CA PRO A 6 8.17 0.63 15.01
C PRO A 6 7.94 -0.68 15.77
N GLY A 7 8.96 -1.22 16.44
CA GLY A 7 8.79 -2.39 17.30
C GLY A 7 7.86 -2.09 18.48
N PHE A 8 8.08 -0.94 19.13
CA PHE A 8 7.27 -0.48 20.26
C PHE A 8 5.79 -0.28 19.89
N THR A 9 5.51 0.48 18.82
CA THR A 9 4.13 0.80 18.42
C THR A 9 3.34 -0.44 18.03
N PHE A 10 3.99 -1.41 17.37
CA PHE A 10 3.31 -2.61 16.91
C PHE A 10 2.86 -3.48 18.09
N ASP A 11 3.74 -3.70 19.07
CA ASP A 11 3.40 -4.47 20.27
C ASP A 11 2.43 -3.69 21.18
N ALA A 12 2.55 -2.36 21.26
CA ALA A 12 1.61 -1.51 21.96
C ALA A 12 0.20 -1.58 21.33
N MET A 13 0.12 -1.57 20.00
CA MET A 13 -1.13 -1.71 19.25
C MET A 13 -1.78 -3.08 19.52
N LEU A 14 -1.03 -4.17 19.43
CA LEU A 14 -1.54 -5.51 19.73
C LEU A 14 -2.07 -5.61 21.15
N ARG A 15 -1.32 -5.07 22.12
CA ARG A 15 -1.73 -5.07 23.53
C ARG A 15 -2.94 -4.18 23.79
N TYR A 16 -3.05 -3.05 23.12
CA TYR A 16 -4.14 -2.09 23.33
C TYR A 16 -5.47 -2.59 22.75
N THR A 17 -5.40 -3.22 21.57
CA THR A 17 -6.58 -3.70 20.84
C THR A 17 -6.98 -5.13 21.22
N ASP A 18 -6.10 -5.87 21.90
CA ASP A 18 -6.23 -7.29 22.23
C ASP A 18 -6.50 -8.18 20.99
N VAL A 19 -6.12 -7.69 19.80
CA VAL A 19 -6.35 -8.39 18.54
C VAL A 19 -5.38 -9.56 18.40
N SER A 20 -5.90 -10.70 17.95
CA SER A 20 -5.09 -11.84 17.49
C SER A 20 -5.03 -11.83 15.97
N LEU A 21 -3.84 -11.58 15.42
CA LEU A 21 -3.59 -11.58 13.97
C LEU A 21 -3.13 -12.97 13.52
N GLU A 22 -3.94 -13.64 12.69
CA GLU A 22 -3.61 -14.94 12.11
C GLU A 22 -2.43 -14.81 11.13
N LEU A 23 -1.45 -15.70 11.24
CA LEU A 23 -0.37 -15.77 10.26
C LEU A 23 -0.79 -16.63 9.08
N LEU A 24 -0.48 -16.16 7.86
CA LEU A 24 -0.66 -16.96 6.65
C LEU A 24 0.29 -18.17 6.68
N THR A 25 -0.27 -19.37 6.87
CA THR A 25 0.48 -20.62 6.89
C THR A 25 0.64 -21.26 5.51
N ASP A 26 -0.26 -20.93 4.58
CA ASP A 26 -0.16 -21.32 3.18
C ASP A 26 0.78 -20.37 2.43
N TYR A 27 1.83 -20.94 1.84
CA TYR A 27 2.82 -20.18 1.06
C TYR A 27 2.20 -19.51 -0.17
N ASP A 28 1.18 -20.12 -0.78
CA ASP A 28 0.51 -19.54 -1.94
C ASP A 28 -0.30 -18.30 -1.55
N MET A 29 -0.89 -18.26 -0.35
CA MET A 29 -1.56 -17.06 0.18
C MET A 29 -0.56 -15.93 0.43
N VAL A 30 0.63 -16.26 0.95
CA VAL A 30 1.71 -15.28 1.14
C VAL A 30 2.10 -14.67 -0.21
N LEU A 31 2.39 -15.51 -1.21
CA LEU A 31 2.75 -15.03 -2.55
C LEU A 31 1.63 -14.22 -3.19
N PHE A 32 0.38 -14.65 -3.01
CA PHE A 32 -0.80 -13.96 -3.54
C PHE A 32 -0.92 -12.55 -2.94
N VAL A 33 -0.80 -12.39 -1.63
CA VAL A 33 -0.84 -11.07 -1.00
C VAL A 33 0.39 -10.23 -1.38
N GLU A 34 1.60 -10.82 -1.41
CA GLU A 34 2.83 -10.13 -1.85
C GLU A 34 2.71 -9.59 -3.29
N GLN A 35 2.11 -10.35 -4.20
CA GLN A 35 1.91 -9.93 -5.59
C GLN A 35 0.88 -8.80 -5.73
N GLY A 36 -0.12 -8.76 -4.84
CA GLY A 36 -1.11 -7.69 -4.79
C GLY A 36 -0.59 -6.38 -4.18
N ILE A 37 0.52 -6.41 -3.44
CA ILE A 37 1.08 -5.23 -2.78
C ILE A 37 1.59 -4.22 -3.82
N ARG A 38 0.99 -3.03 -3.78
CA ARG A 38 1.36 -1.88 -4.61
C ARG A 38 1.35 -0.63 -3.75
N GLY A 39 2.49 0.08 -3.72
CA GLY A 39 2.70 1.27 -2.89
C GLY A 39 1.81 2.46 -3.25
N GLY A 40 2.18 3.64 -2.76
CA GLY A 40 1.51 4.88 -3.12
C GLY A 40 1.64 5.19 -4.61
N LEU A 41 0.55 5.62 -5.24
CA LEU A 41 0.58 6.05 -6.63
C LEU A 41 1.27 7.40 -6.72
N VAL A 42 2.31 7.47 -7.56
CA VAL A 42 2.99 8.72 -7.91
C VAL A 42 2.94 8.82 -9.41
N GLN A 43 2.18 9.80 -9.91
CA GLN A 43 1.95 10.02 -11.32
C GLN A 43 2.11 11.51 -11.63
N ALA A 44 2.62 11.79 -12.82
CA ALA A 44 2.54 13.11 -13.43
C ALA A 44 1.80 12.92 -14.75
N SER A 45 0.54 13.35 -14.78
CA SER A 45 -0.37 13.25 -15.92
C SER A 45 -0.11 14.38 -16.94
N GLU A 46 0.42 15.53 -16.51
CA GLU A 46 0.89 16.60 -17.40
C GLU A 46 2.37 16.94 -17.17
N ARG A 47 3.14 17.07 -18.26
CA ARG A 47 4.59 17.34 -18.19
C ARG A 47 4.92 18.75 -17.73
N TYR A 48 4.06 19.71 -18.06
CA TYR A 48 4.25 21.12 -17.74
C TYR A 48 2.91 21.82 -17.70
N CYS A 49 2.62 22.50 -16.59
CA CYS A 49 1.45 23.36 -16.46
C CYS A 49 1.87 24.73 -15.93
N ARG A 50 1.24 25.79 -16.43
CA ARG A 50 1.41 27.16 -15.95
C ARG A 50 0.04 27.79 -15.80
N ALA A 51 -0.27 28.22 -14.58
CA ALA A 51 -1.47 29.00 -14.33
C ALA A 51 -1.37 30.40 -14.97
N ASN A 52 -2.49 30.87 -15.52
CA ASN A 52 -2.69 32.24 -15.96
C ASN A 52 -3.56 32.96 -14.91
N ASN A 53 -2.95 33.60 -13.92
CA ASN A 53 -3.71 34.41 -12.97
C ASN A 53 -2.99 35.70 -12.60
N PRO A 54 -3.72 36.77 -12.19
CA PRO A 54 -3.14 38.09 -11.93
C PRO A 54 -2.04 38.13 -10.86
N LYS A 55 -1.90 37.09 -10.04
CA LYS A 55 -0.90 37.01 -8.97
C LYS A 55 0.42 36.37 -9.42
N THR A 56 0.54 36.00 -10.70
CA THR A 56 1.73 35.31 -11.24
C THR A 56 2.42 36.13 -12.33
N PRO A 57 3.76 36.11 -12.41
CA PRO A 57 4.49 36.80 -13.48
C PRO A 57 4.09 36.29 -14.87
N GLY A 58 3.92 37.23 -15.81
CA GLY A 58 3.50 36.93 -17.19
C GLY A 58 2.02 36.55 -17.33
N TYR A 59 1.16 37.05 -16.44
CA TYR A 59 -0.29 37.05 -16.61
C TYR A 59 -0.68 37.74 -17.92
N ASP A 60 -1.61 37.12 -18.63
CA ASP A 60 -2.17 37.61 -19.88
C ASP A 60 -3.68 37.81 -19.70
N ALA A 61 -4.12 39.07 -19.74
CA ALA A 61 -5.52 39.44 -19.58
C ALA A 61 -6.40 39.02 -20.77
N GLU A 62 -5.80 38.69 -21.91
CA GLU A 62 -6.51 38.19 -23.08
C GLU A 62 -6.81 36.68 -23.01
N LYS A 63 -6.17 35.96 -22.08
CA LYS A 63 -6.38 34.52 -21.88
C LYS A 63 -7.30 34.23 -20.70
N PRO A 64 -8.05 33.11 -20.73
CA PRO A 64 -8.82 32.65 -19.58
C PRO A 64 -7.94 32.51 -18.34
N SER A 65 -8.49 32.86 -17.18
CA SER A 65 -7.77 32.67 -15.92
C SER A 65 -7.72 31.19 -15.54
N SER A 66 -6.59 30.74 -15.01
CA SER A 66 -6.39 29.38 -14.51
C SER A 66 -5.57 29.39 -13.22
N TRP A 67 -5.76 28.35 -12.41
CA TRP A 67 -5.15 28.22 -11.09
C TRP A 67 -4.54 26.84 -10.92
N LEU A 68 -3.44 26.77 -10.18
CA LEU A 68 -2.89 25.52 -9.68
C LEU A 68 -3.23 25.40 -8.20
N VAL A 69 -3.74 24.23 -7.80
CA VAL A 69 -4.09 23.96 -6.41
C VAL A 69 -3.34 22.71 -5.97
N TYR A 70 -2.59 22.82 -4.88
CA TYR A 70 -1.98 21.69 -4.21
C TYR A 70 -2.89 21.21 -3.09
N GLN A 71 -3.24 19.93 -3.11
CA GLN A 71 -4.08 19.30 -2.10
C GLN A 71 -3.36 18.09 -1.52
N ASP A 72 -3.37 17.97 -0.20
CA ASP A 72 -2.75 16.87 0.52
C ASP A 72 -3.76 16.22 1.46
N CYS A 73 -3.83 14.89 1.44
CA CYS A 73 -4.71 14.14 2.32
C CYS A 73 -4.04 14.01 3.71
N ASN A 74 -4.60 14.70 4.69
CA ASN A 74 -4.14 14.60 6.06
C ASN A 74 -4.33 13.18 6.61
N ASN A 75 -3.22 12.48 6.85
CA ASN A 75 -3.21 11.16 7.50
C ASN A 75 -3.97 10.06 6.74
N LEU A 76 -3.79 9.98 5.41
CA LEU A 76 -4.43 9.00 4.53
C LEU A 76 -4.36 7.55 5.06
N TYR A 77 -3.17 7.08 5.42
CA TYR A 77 -3.02 5.71 5.95
C TYR A 77 -3.66 5.54 7.33
N GLY A 78 -3.68 6.58 8.16
CA GLY A 78 -4.41 6.54 9.42
C GLY A 78 -5.91 6.43 9.21
N TYR A 79 -6.47 7.14 8.22
CA TYR A 79 -7.87 6.95 7.82
C TYR A 79 -8.13 5.50 7.40
N ALA A 80 -7.32 4.96 6.48
CA ALA A 80 -7.49 3.59 6.02
C ALA A 80 -7.35 2.57 7.16
N MET A 81 -6.39 2.74 8.07
CA MET A 81 -6.24 1.89 9.27
C MET A 81 -7.40 2.01 10.26
N GLY A 82 -8.25 3.04 10.16
CA GLY A 82 -9.48 3.18 10.94
C GLY A 82 -10.67 2.41 10.39
N GLU A 83 -10.55 1.86 9.18
CA GLU A 83 -11.59 1.07 8.52
C GLU A 83 -11.57 -0.41 8.96
N TYR A 84 -12.45 -1.22 8.40
CA TYR A 84 -12.46 -2.67 8.66
C TYR A 84 -11.21 -3.30 8.06
N MET A 85 -10.35 -3.83 8.92
CA MET A 85 -9.09 -4.44 8.57
C MET A 85 -9.16 -5.97 8.69
N PRO A 86 -8.54 -6.72 7.77
CA PRO A 86 -8.38 -8.16 7.91
C PRO A 86 -7.65 -8.53 9.21
N TYR A 87 -8.06 -9.62 9.87
CA TYR A 87 -7.34 -10.15 11.04
C TYR A 87 -7.13 -11.67 11.03
N GLY A 88 -7.99 -12.44 10.36
CA GLY A 88 -7.89 -13.90 10.33
C GLY A 88 -8.95 -14.58 9.49
N GLY A 89 -9.13 -15.89 9.67
CA GLY A 89 -10.08 -16.71 8.93
C GLY A 89 -9.73 -16.85 7.45
N PHE A 90 -8.43 -16.89 7.12
CA PHE A 90 -7.97 -16.92 5.73
C PHE A 90 -8.27 -18.27 5.09
N LYS A 91 -9.00 -18.25 3.97
CA LYS A 91 -9.26 -19.46 3.19
C LYS A 91 -9.47 -19.14 1.72
N TRP A 92 -9.02 -20.05 0.87
CA TRP A 92 -9.39 -20.02 -0.54
C TRP A 92 -10.89 -20.29 -0.67
N TYR A 93 -11.57 -19.47 -1.45
CA TYR A 93 -12.96 -19.70 -1.81
C TYR A 93 -13.06 -20.95 -2.69
N ASP A 94 -13.90 -21.90 -2.29
CA ASP A 94 -14.09 -23.21 -2.92
C ASP A 94 -15.38 -23.29 -3.74
N GLY A 95 -16.18 -22.23 -3.77
CA GLY A 95 -17.42 -22.15 -4.55
C GLY A 95 -17.20 -21.81 -6.03
N ASP A 96 -18.30 -21.55 -6.73
CA ASP A 96 -18.28 -21.19 -8.15
C ASP A 96 -17.69 -19.78 -8.35
N LEU A 97 -16.48 -19.73 -8.93
CA LEU A 97 -15.79 -18.49 -9.22
C LEU A 97 -16.58 -17.55 -10.14
N ASN A 98 -17.44 -18.09 -11.03
CA ASN A 98 -18.27 -17.26 -11.90
C ASN A 98 -19.34 -16.48 -11.10
N ARG A 99 -19.82 -17.07 -10.00
CA ARG A 99 -20.78 -16.44 -9.08
C ARG A 99 -20.11 -15.66 -7.95
N SER A 100 -18.80 -15.78 -7.78
CA SER A 100 -18.08 -15.07 -6.72
C SER A 100 -18.25 -13.54 -6.80
N LEU A 101 -18.43 -12.98 -8.00
CA LEU A 101 -18.70 -11.55 -8.17
C LEU A 101 -20.08 -11.12 -7.65
N GLU A 102 -21.09 -12.00 -7.68
CA GLU A 102 -22.42 -11.71 -7.13
C GLU A 102 -22.33 -11.47 -5.61
N LEU A 103 -21.36 -12.09 -4.94
CA LEU A 103 -21.09 -11.88 -3.52
C LEU A 103 -20.68 -10.43 -3.23
N LEU A 104 -20.12 -9.70 -4.19
CA LEU A 104 -19.76 -8.28 -4.03
C LEU A 104 -20.99 -7.37 -3.84
N ASN A 105 -22.13 -7.72 -4.46
CA ASN A 105 -23.34 -6.90 -4.44
C ASN A 105 -23.93 -6.79 -3.04
N GLY A 106 -23.83 -7.85 -2.23
CA GLY A 106 -24.31 -7.89 -0.86
C GLY A 106 -23.31 -7.40 0.19
N MET A 107 -22.04 -7.19 -0.19
CA MET A 107 -21.00 -6.75 0.74
C MET A 107 -21.04 -5.25 0.95
N THR A 108 -20.93 -4.84 2.20
CA THR A 108 -20.60 -3.48 2.61
C THR A 108 -19.16 -3.41 3.11
N ASP A 109 -18.61 -2.20 3.23
CA ASP A 109 -17.25 -2.00 3.73
C ASP A 109 -17.09 -2.39 5.22
N LYS A 110 -18.22 -2.67 5.90
CA LYS A 110 -18.31 -3.12 7.29
C LYS A 110 -18.79 -4.56 7.44
N SER A 111 -18.82 -5.32 6.35
CA SER A 111 -19.18 -6.74 6.42
C SER A 111 -18.12 -7.51 7.20
N ASP A 112 -18.51 -8.54 7.95
CA ASP A 112 -17.56 -9.33 8.75
C ASP A 112 -16.56 -10.13 7.89
N VAL A 113 -16.92 -10.38 6.63
CA VAL A 113 -16.09 -11.08 5.65
C VAL A 113 -15.67 -10.12 4.55
N GLY A 114 -14.37 -10.06 4.30
CA GLY A 114 -13.75 -9.40 3.16
C GLY A 114 -13.15 -10.40 2.17
N ARG A 115 -12.77 -9.92 0.98
CA ARG A 115 -12.21 -10.74 -0.11
C ARG A 115 -11.08 -10.05 -0.85
N ILE A 116 -10.15 -10.86 -1.37
CA ILE A 116 -9.13 -10.46 -2.34
C ILE A 116 -9.30 -11.34 -3.58
N TYR A 117 -9.42 -10.71 -4.76
CA TYR A 117 -9.67 -11.39 -6.03
C TYR A 117 -8.43 -11.36 -6.91
N GLU A 118 -8.14 -12.44 -7.62
CA GLU A 118 -7.25 -12.45 -8.79
C GLU A 118 -8.11 -12.51 -10.05
N VAL A 119 -8.08 -11.45 -10.87
CA VAL A 119 -9.04 -11.24 -11.97
C VAL A 119 -8.38 -10.72 -13.24
N ASP A 120 -8.96 -11.07 -14.39
CA ASP A 120 -8.73 -10.36 -15.64
C ASP A 120 -9.78 -9.27 -15.79
N ILE A 121 -9.34 -8.05 -16.10
CA ILE A 121 -10.19 -6.85 -16.18
C ILE A 121 -9.95 -6.14 -17.50
N ALA A 122 -11.00 -6.01 -18.28
CA ALA A 122 -11.03 -5.14 -19.45
C ALA A 122 -11.20 -3.68 -19.04
N TYR A 123 -10.54 -2.81 -19.80
CA TYR A 123 -10.63 -1.36 -19.66
C TYR A 123 -11.24 -0.78 -20.94
N PRO A 124 -12.57 -0.59 -20.99
CA PRO A 124 -13.25 -0.13 -22.19
C PRO A 124 -12.70 1.19 -22.74
N ASP A 125 -12.52 1.27 -24.05
CA ASP A 125 -11.94 2.44 -24.74
C ASP A 125 -12.75 3.72 -24.50
N ASN A 126 -14.07 3.61 -24.36
CA ASN A 126 -14.95 4.75 -24.09
C ASN A 126 -14.72 5.40 -22.71
N LEU A 127 -13.94 4.78 -21.83
CA LEU A 127 -13.58 5.32 -20.51
C LEU A 127 -12.22 6.03 -20.51
N HIS A 128 -11.44 5.91 -21.59
CA HIS A 128 -10.04 6.35 -21.60
C HIS A 128 -9.91 7.86 -21.36
N ASP A 129 -10.70 8.68 -22.05
CA ASP A 129 -10.71 10.13 -21.86
C ASP A 129 -11.15 10.51 -20.45
N ALA A 130 -12.19 9.85 -19.93
CA ALA A 130 -12.74 10.14 -18.59
C ALA A 130 -11.76 9.75 -17.47
N HIS A 131 -10.93 8.74 -17.68
CA HIS A 131 -10.02 8.21 -16.67
C HIS A 131 -8.54 8.55 -16.90
N ASN A 132 -8.23 9.34 -17.93
CA ASN A 132 -6.86 9.65 -18.34
C ASN A 132 -6.00 10.23 -17.21
N ASP A 133 -6.61 11.06 -16.36
CA ASP A 133 -5.93 11.73 -15.24
C ASP A 133 -5.51 10.76 -14.13
N LEU A 134 -6.34 9.75 -13.84
CA LEU A 134 -6.14 8.84 -12.72
C LEU A 134 -6.66 7.41 -13.00
N PRO A 135 -6.04 6.65 -13.91
CA PRO A 135 -6.54 5.32 -14.25
C PRO A 135 -6.66 4.39 -13.02
N PHE A 136 -7.77 3.65 -12.95
CA PHE A 136 -7.98 2.61 -11.94
C PHE A 136 -6.98 1.46 -12.04
N LEU A 137 -6.73 0.81 -10.90
CA LEU A 137 -5.99 -0.45 -10.79
C LEU A 137 -4.55 -0.37 -11.35
N PRO A 138 -3.68 0.47 -10.76
CA PRO A 138 -2.32 0.65 -11.24
C PRO A 138 -1.53 -0.66 -11.07
N ARG A 139 -0.52 -0.88 -11.90
CA ARG A 139 0.32 -2.09 -11.89
C ARG A 139 1.80 -1.76 -11.80
N ASN A 140 2.56 -2.62 -11.15
CA ASN A 140 4.02 -2.52 -11.19
C ASN A 140 4.51 -3.02 -12.55
N ALA A 141 5.17 -2.17 -13.32
CA ALA A 141 5.80 -2.52 -14.57
C ALA A 141 7.05 -1.66 -14.81
N VAL A 142 7.94 -2.10 -15.71
CA VAL A 142 9.08 -1.29 -16.14
C VAL A 142 8.61 -0.43 -17.33
N PRO A 143 8.58 0.91 -17.19
CA PRO A 143 8.18 1.78 -18.30
C PRO A 143 9.14 1.68 -19.47
N PRO A 144 8.68 1.95 -20.72
CA PRO A 144 9.57 2.07 -21.87
C PRO A 144 10.72 3.05 -21.60
N GLY A 145 11.95 2.63 -21.90
CA GLY A 145 13.15 3.44 -21.65
C GLY A 145 13.62 3.49 -20.20
N SER A 146 13.00 2.76 -19.27
CA SER A 146 13.47 2.63 -17.89
C SER A 146 14.07 1.25 -17.60
N LYS A 147 14.88 1.17 -16.54
CA LYS A 147 15.35 -0.09 -15.95
C LYS A 147 14.74 -0.34 -14.56
N VAL A 148 13.90 0.59 -14.09
CA VAL A 148 13.36 0.59 -12.73
C VAL A 148 11.88 0.27 -12.81
N ASN A 149 11.46 -0.68 -11.99
CA ASN A 149 10.05 -1.01 -11.83
C ASN A 149 9.32 0.19 -11.19
N LYS A 150 8.20 0.61 -11.79
CA LYS A 150 7.38 1.71 -11.29
C LYS A 150 5.93 1.27 -11.19
N LEU A 151 5.21 1.88 -10.25
CA LEU A 151 3.76 1.76 -10.22
C LEU A 151 3.17 2.63 -11.32
N MET A 152 2.58 2.01 -12.33
CA MET A 152 2.03 2.66 -13.51
C MET A 152 0.51 2.58 -13.48
N ALA A 153 -0.16 3.74 -13.55
CA ALA A 153 -1.58 3.79 -13.88
C ALA A 153 -1.71 3.76 -15.40
N THR A 154 -2.21 2.66 -15.94
CA THR A 154 -2.40 2.48 -17.38
C THR A 154 -3.87 2.22 -17.68
N LEU A 155 -4.32 2.59 -18.87
CA LEU A 155 -5.66 2.28 -19.39
C LEU A 155 -5.69 0.89 -20.09
N GLU A 156 -4.62 0.11 -19.92
CA GLU A 156 -4.51 -1.23 -20.51
C GLU A 156 -5.37 -2.24 -19.73
N ARG A 157 -5.79 -3.31 -20.42
CA ARG A 157 -6.32 -4.53 -19.80
C ARG A 157 -5.41 -5.03 -18.68
N LYS A 158 -6.00 -5.50 -17.58
CA LYS A 158 -5.28 -6.11 -16.46
C LYS A 158 -5.46 -7.61 -16.53
N GLU A 159 -4.37 -8.36 -16.39
CA GLU A 159 -4.38 -9.82 -16.37
C GLU A 159 -3.90 -10.33 -15.01
N ARG A 160 -4.62 -11.30 -14.45
CA ARG A 160 -4.37 -11.90 -13.13
C ARG A 160 -4.09 -10.85 -12.05
N TYR A 161 -4.85 -9.76 -12.09
CA TYR A 161 -4.70 -8.64 -11.19
C TYR A 161 -5.28 -9.00 -9.82
N ILE A 162 -4.43 -8.98 -8.80
CA ILE A 162 -4.85 -9.22 -7.41
C ILE A 162 -5.37 -7.92 -6.82
N VAL A 163 -6.60 -7.87 -6.30
CA VAL A 163 -7.27 -6.64 -5.87
C VAL A 163 -8.17 -6.86 -4.66
N HIS A 164 -8.20 -5.87 -3.77
CA HIS A 164 -9.12 -5.88 -2.64
C HIS A 164 -10.57 -5.66 -3.10
N TYR A 165 -11.55 -6.33 -2.47
CA TYR A 165 -12.95 -6.27 -2.91
C TYR A 165 -13.50 -4.84 -3.03
N ARG A 166 -13.09 -3.91 -2.15
CA ARG A 166 -13.54 -2.51 -2.21
C ARG A 166 -13.07 -1.80 -3.48
N ASN A 167 -11.79 -1.93 -3.84
CA ASN A 167 -11.25 -1.38 -5.09
C ASN A 167 -11.86 -2.07 -6.32
N LEU A 168 -12.13 -3.37 -6.25
CA LEU A 168 -12.79 -4.08 -7.35
C LEU A 168 -14.22 -3.55 -7.55
N LYS A 169 -14.99 -3.38 -6.47
CA LYS A 169 -16.33 -2.76 -6.52
C LYS A 169 -16.27 -1.34 -7.09
N GLN A 170 -15.31 -0.53 -6.65
CA GLN A 170 -15.16 0.84 -7.15
C GLN A 170 -14.79 0.85 -8.65
N ALA A 171 -13.90 -0.02 -9.09
CA ALA A 171 -13.54 -0.17 -10.50
C ALA A 171 -14.75 -0.56 -11.37
N ILE A 172 -15.52 -1.56 -10.94
CA ILE A 172 -16.75 -2.01 -11.62
C ILE A 172 -17.79 -0.89 -11.67
N ALA A 173 -17.99 -0.16 -10.57
CA ALA A 173 -18.91 0.96 -10.50
C ALA A 173 -18.51 2.12 -11.44
N ASN A 174 -17.22 2.23 -11.79
CA ASN A 174 -16.70 3.17 -12.78
C ASN A 174 -16.58 2.57 -14.19
N GLY A 175 -17.21 1.41 -14.45
CA GLY A 175 -17.36 0.85 -15.80
C GLY A 175 -16.27 -0.12 -16.24
N LEU A 176 -15.29 -0.46 -15.39
CA LEU A 176 -14.34 -1.53 -15.71
C LEU A 176 -15.06 -2.89 -15.68
N ILE A 177 -14.67 -3.79 -16.56
CA ILE A 177 -15.37 -5.06 -16.77
C ILE A 177 -14.48 -6.21 -16.31
N VAL A 178 -14.95 -7.00 -15.34
CA VAL A 178 -14.28 -8.24 -14.96
C VAL A 178 -14.60 -9.30 -16.00
N GLU A 179 -13.59 -9.79 -16.70
CA GLU A 179 -13.73 -10.83 -17.72
C GLU A 179 -13.62 -12.23 -17.13
N LYS A 180 -12.78 -12.39 -16.09
CA LYS A 180 -12.51 -13.69 -15.48
C LYS A 180 -12.07 -13.54 -14.03
N VAL A 181 -12.58 -14.42 -13.16
CA VAL A 181 -12.05 -14.63 -11.81
C VAL A 181 -11.22 -15.91 -11.80
N HIS A 182 -9.96 -15.82 -11.35
CA HIS A 182 -9.04 -16.96 -11.27
C HIS A 182 -9.06 -17.59 -9.87
N ARG A 183 -9.00 -16.76 -8.83
CA ARG A 183 -8.97 -17.17 -7.42
C ARG A 183 -9.55 -16.09 -6.52
N VAL A 184 -10.09 -16.50 -5.38
CA VAL A 184 -10.59 -15.58 -4.35
C VAL A 184 -10.09 -16.05 -2.99
N LEU A 185 -9.49 -15.13 -2.24
CA LEU A 185 -9.10 -15.33 -0.84
C LEU A 185 -10.11 -14.62 0.05
N GLU A 186 -10.78 -15.36 0.92
CA GLU A 186 -11.70 -14.82 1.94
C GLU A 186 -10.96 -14.59 3.26
N PHE A 187 -11.41 -13.59 4.01
CA PHE A 187 -10.88 -13.28 5.34
C PHE A 187 -11.95 -12.63 6.21
N GLN A 188 -11.78 -12.73 7.53
CA GLN A 188 -12.54 -11.98 8.51
C GLN A 188 -11.92 -10.60 8.72
N GLN A 189 -12.78 -9.59 8.88
CA GLN A 189 -12.37 -8.20 9.07
C GLN A 189 -13.23 -7.50 10.12
N SER A 190 -12.66 -6.52 10.81
CA SER A 190 -13.37 -5.64 11.75
C SER A 190 -12.58 -4.34 11.93
N ALA A 191 -13.17 -3.32 12.55
CA ALA A 191 -12.49 -2.05 12.84
C ALA A 191 -11.50 -2.13 14.03
N TRP A 192 -10.83 -3.26 14.24
CA TRP A 192 -9.98 -3.53 15.42
C TRP A 192 -8.83 -2.53 15.59
N LEU A 193 -8.32 -1.94 14.50
CA LEU A 193 -7.20 -1.00 14.55
C LEU A 193 -7.65 0.45 14.83
N ALA A 194 -8.94 0.75 14.67
CA ALA A 194 -9.48 2.11 14.70
C ALA A 194 -9.26 2.81 16.05
N GLU A 195 -9.46 2.10 17.16
CA GLU A 195 -9.30 2.68 18.50
C GLU A 195 -7.86 3.11 18.77
N TYR A 196 -6.88 2.32 18.31
CA TYR A 196 -5.46 2.68 18.46
C TYR A 196 -5.07 3.89 17.61
N ILE A 197 -5.57 4.00 16.38
CA ILE A 197 -5.35 5.17 15.54
C ILE A 197 -5.99 6.42 16.14
N ASN A 198 -7.19 6.29 16.70
CA ASN A 198 -7.90 7.38 17.37
C ASN A 198 -7.17 7.83 18.65
N LEU A 199 -6.60 6.90 19.41
CA LEU A 199 -5.74 7.20 20.55
C LEU A 199 -4.55 8.06 20.14
N ASN A 200 -3.76 7.60 19.16
CA ASN A 200 -2.57 8.32 18.69
C ASN A 200 -2.92 9.69 18.09
N THR A 201 -4.03 9.78 17.37
CA THR A 201 -4.53 11.06 16.83
C THR A 201 -4.92 12.02 17.95
N SER A 202 -5.58 11.52 19.00
CA SER A 202 -5.96 12.32 20.17
C SER A 202 -4.75 12.78 20.96
N MET A 203 -3.76 11.91 21.15
CA MET A 203 -2.50 12.27 21.81
C MET A 203 -1.71 13.30 21.00
N ARG A 204 -1.65 13.14 19.67
CA ARG A 204 -1.04 14.13 18.77
C ARG A 204 -1.70 15.51 18.88
N LYS A 205 -3.03 15.57 19.06
CA LYS A 205 -3.76 16.85 19.25
C LYS A 205 -3.44 17.50 20.60
N LYS A 206 -3.20 16.70 21.65
CA LYS A 206 -2.89 17.17 23.01
C LYS A 206 -1.43 17.54 23.21
N ALA A 207 -0.54 17.05 22.35
CA ALA A 207 0.90 17.27 22.43
C ALA A 207 1.25 18.77 22.47
N GLY A 208 2.06 19.15 23.47
CA GLY A 208 2.44 20.55 23.69
C GLY A 208 3.65 21.01 22.87
N ASN A 209 4.36 20.08 22.22
CA ASN A 209 5.58 20.35 21.48
C ASN A 209 5.65 19.56 20.15
N GLU A 210 6.57 19.97 19.27
CA GLU A 210 6.79 19.34 17.96
C GLU A 210 7.24 17.89 18.06
N PHE A 211 8.14 17.58 19.00
CA PHE A 211 8.66 16.23 19.20
C PHE A 211 7.54 15.21 19.49
N GLU A 212 6.64 15.52 20.43
CA GLU A 212 5.51 14.65 20.77
C GLU A 212 4.53 14.51 19.59
N ARG A 213 4.25 15.61 18.87
CA ARG A 213 3.39 15.56 17.68
C ARG A 213 3.94 14.63 16.61
N ASP A 214 5.25 14.68 16.37
CA ASP A 214 5.93 13.81 15.41
C ASP A 214 6.03 12.37 15.92
N PHE A 215 6.21 12.17 17.23
CA PHE A 215 6.20 10.86 17.84
C PHE A 215 4.86 10.13 17.60
N PHE A 216 3.72 10.75 17.94
CA PHE A 216 2.41 10.11 17.72
C PHE A 216 2.06 9.94 16.23
N LYS A 217 2.54 10.85 15.36
CA LYS A 217 2.45 10.66 13.91
C LYS A 217 3.25 9.43 13.46
N LEU A 218 4.47 9.27 13.97
CA LEU A 218 5.33 8.13 13.68
C LEU A 218 4.69 6.83 14.15
N LEU A 219 4.06 6.78 15.33
CA LEU A 219 3.43 5.57 15.85
C LEU A 219 2.39 5.00 14.88
N ASN A 220 1.53 5.84 14.28
CA ASN A 220 0.58 5.41 13.26
C ASN A 220 1.29 4.89 12.01
N ASN A 221 2.18 5.70 11.42
CA ASN A 221 2.88 5.32 10.18
C ASN A 221 3.71 4.03 10.34
N ALA A 222 4.26 3.82 11.52
CA ALA A 222 5.11 2.69 11.82
C ALA A 222 4.33 1.38 12.03
N VAL A 223 3.06 1.43 12.46
CA VAL A 223 2.19 0.24 12.46
C VAL A 223 2.08 -0.29 11.02
N PHE A 224 1.68 0.58 10.08
CA PHE A 224 1.64 0.22 8.66
C PHE A 224 3.00 -0.32 8.17
N GLY A 225 4.10 0.39 8.45
CA GLY A 225 5.44 -0.04 8.03
C GLY A 225 5.83 -1.44 8.55
N LYS A 226 5.38 -1.81 9.76
CA LYS A 226 5.63 -3.14 10.34
C LYS A 226 4.81 -4.24 9.71
N THR A 227 3.57 -3.95 9.29
CA THR A 227 2.76 -4.93 8.53
C THR A 227 3.40 -5.25 7.18
N MET A 228 4.11 -4.28 6.58
CA MET A 228 4.76 -4.37 5.27
C MET A 228 6.24 -4.79 5.31
N GLU A 229 6.75 -5.22 6.46
CA GLU A 229 8.18 -5.52 6.62
C GLU A 229 8.59 -6.74 5.77
N CYS A 230 9.50 -6.53 4.81
CA CYS A 230 10.03 -7.60 3.98
C CYS A 230 11.01 -8.50 4.75
N VAL A 231 10.54 -9.65 5.19
CA VAL A 231 11.35 -10.63 5.94
C VAL A 231 12.43 -11.31 5.09
N ARG A 232 12.27 -11.36 3.76
CA ARG A 232 13.22 -11.95 2.81
C ARG A 232 14.54 -11.16 2.72
N ASN A 233 14.47 -9.85 2.99
CA ASN A 233 15.64 -8.96 2.95
C ASN A 233 16.44 -8.95 4.25
N ARG A 234 15.98 -9.64 5.29
CA ARG A 234 16.71 -9.72 6.57
C ARG A 234 18.03 -10.48 6.37
N ILE A 235 19.11 -9.89 6.88
CA ILE A 235 20.45 -10.47 6.88
C ILE A 235 20.87 -10.79 8.31
N ALA A 236 21.73 -11.80 8.46
CA ALA A 236 22.54 -11.95 9.66
C ALA A 236 23.86 -11.21 9.45
N MET A 237 24.28 -10.43 10.43
CA MET A 237 25.56 -9.73 10.39
C MET A 237 26.39 -10.18 11.59
N GLU A 238 27.66 -10.51 11.35
CA GLU A 238 28.60 -10.85 12.40
C GLU A 238 29.80 -9.90 12.32
N LEU A 239 30.13 -9.24 13.43
CA LEU A 239 31.36 -8.46 13.56
C LEU A 239 32.50 -9.41 13.92
N VAL A 240 33.59 -9.33 13.16
CA VAL A 240 34.70 -10.28 13.26
C VAL A 240 36.03 -9.54 13.29
N SER A 241 36.88 -9.92 14.25
CA SER A 241 38.27 -9.45 14.35
C SER A 241 39.32 -10.54 14.14
N CYS A 242 38.89 -11.79 13.97
CA CYS A 242 39.77 -12.94 13.77
C CYS A 242 39.76 -13.37 12.29
N PRO A 243 40.90 -13.35 11.57
CA PRO A 243 40.98 -13.77 10.17
C PRO A 243 40.48 -15.21 9.93
N ARG A 244 40.72 -16.13 10.88
CA ARG A 244 40.25 -17.52 10.80
C ARG A 244 38.72 -17.60 10.83
N ARG A 245 38.08 -16.81 11.70
CA ARG A 245 36.60 -16.74 11.78
C ARG A 245 36.03 -16.11 10.52
N MET A 246 36.63 -15.03 10.03
CA MET A 246 36.21 -14.36 8.80
C MET A 246 36.22 -15.32 7.62
N ARG A 247 37.33 -16.08 7.42
CA ARG A 247 37.43 -17.09 6.37
C ARG A 247 36.34 -18.16 6.47
N LYS A 248 36.02 -18.61 7.68
CA LYS A 248 34.92 -19.57 7.91
C LYS A 248 33.56 -19.03 7.49
N LEU A 249 33.30 -17.74 7.70
CA LEU A 249 32.02 -17.11 7.34
C LEU A 249 31.92 -16.84 5.83
N ILE A 250 33.01 -16.43 5.18
CA ILE A 250 33.06 -16.23 3.73
C ILE A 250 32.80 -17.54 2.98
N ASN A 251 33.28 -18.66 3.52
CA ASN A 251 33.06 -19.98 2.93
C ASN A 251 31.62 -20.53 3.14
N LYS A 252 30.72 -19.82 3.82
CA LYS A 252 29.34 -20.26 3.95
C LYS A 252 28.55 -20.00 2.66
N PRO A 253 27.63 -20.89 2.26
CA PRO A 253 26.76 -20.65 1.10
C PRO A 253 25.84 -19.44 1.29
N THR A 254 25.62 -19.03 2.55
CA THR A 254 24.83 -17.84 2.89
C THR A 254 25.62 -16.54 2.80
N PHE A 255 26.90 -16.56 2.45
CA PHE A 255 27.72 -15.34 2.38
C PHE A 255 27.19 -14.34 1.34
N LYS A 256 27.09 -13.06 1.70
CA LYS A 256 26.76 -11.97 0.77
C LYS A 256 27.96 -11.06 0.48
N HIS A 257 28.49 -10.40 1.49
CA HIS A 257 29.62 -9.48 1.36
C HIS A 257 30.30 -9.23 2.71
N VAL A 258 31.48 -8.61 2.66
CA VAL A 258 32.22 -8.12 3.83
C VAL A 258 32.33 -6.60 3.75
N THR A 259 32.15 -5.93 4.88
CA THR A 259 32.46 -4.51 5.06
C THR A 259 33.59 -4.39 6.07
N THR A 260 34.78 -4.00 5.59
CA THR A 260 35.95 -3.80 6.45
C THR A 260 35.90 -2.41 7.07
N TYR A 261 36.02 -2.32 8.40
CA TYR A 261 36.09 -1.05 9.13
C TYR A 261 37.54 -0.68 9.45
N THR A 262 38.34 -1.65 9.88
CA THR A 262 39.76 -1.50 10.16
C THR A 262 40.51 -2.75 9.72
N GLU A 263 41.85 -2.74 9.79
CA GLU A 263 42.68 -3.92 9.52
C GLU A 263 42.31 -5.14 10.38
N THR A 264 41.74 -4.90 11.56
CA THR A 264 41.40 -5.92 12.56
C THR A 264 39.91 -6.06 12.80
N LEU A 265 39.04 -5.37 12.07
CA LEU A 265 37.59 -5.43 12.27
C LEU A 265 36.82 -5.35 10.96
N ALA A 266 35.97 -6.34 10.71
CA ALA A 266 35.06 -6.38 9.58
C ALA A 266 33.67 -6.88 9.99
N ALA A 267 32.62 -6.38 9.33
CA ALA A 267 31.29 -6.98 9.36
C ALA A 267 31.14 -7.96 8.20
N VAL A 268 30.72 -9.19 8.50
CA VAL A 268 30.35 -10.19 7.49
C VAL A 268 28.84 -10.29 7.41
N SER A 269 28.29 -9.95 6.25
CA SER A 269 26.86 -10.03 5.94
C SER A 269 26.52 -11.40 5.35
N LEU A 270 25.54 -12.07 5.96
CA LEU A 270 25.04 -13.38 5.56
C LEU A 270 23.53 -13.30 5.27
N GLN A 271 23.07 -14.00 4.25
CA GLN A 271 21.66 -14.30 4.04
C GLN A 271 21.16 -15.28 5.11
N LYS A 272 19.87 -15.21 5.44
CA LYS A 272 19.22 -16.20 6.30
C LYS A 272 18.93 -17.48 5.49
N SER A 273 19.24 -18.65 6.06
CA SER A 273 18.89 -19.96 5.49
C SER A 273 17.38 -20.16 5.48
N ASP A 274 16.71 -19.73 6.55
CA ASP A 274 15.29 -19.95 6.80
C ASP A 274 14.57 -18.60 6.92
N VAL A 275 13.50 -18.43 6.14
CA VAL A 275 12.67 -17.23 6.16
C VAL A 275 11.37 -17.55 6.89
N HIS A 276 11.12 -16.83 7.99
CA HIS A 276 9.92 -16.98 8.80
C HIS A 276 8.95 -15.85 8.48
N PHE A 277 7.85 -16.17 7.79
CA PHE A 277 6.78 -15.21 7.47
C PHE A 277 5.92 -14.93 8.71
N SER A 278 6.39 -13.98 9.53
CA SER A 278 5.74 -13.58 10.80
C SER A 278 5.20 -12.15 10.75
N LYS A 279 4.84 -11.67 9.57
CA LYS A 279 4.32 -10.31 9.36
C LYS A 279 2.93 -10.39 8.74
N PRO A 280 1.94 -9.67 9.29
CA PRO A 280 0.58 -9.67 8.76
C PRO A 280 0.49 -8.76 7.52
N ILE A 281 1.13 -9.17 6.43
CA ILE A 281 1.26 -8.40 5.17
C ILE A 281 -0.10 -8.06 4.54
N TYR A 282 -1.12 -8.85 4.83
CA TYR A 282 -2.50 -8.63 4.39
C TYR A 282 -3.11 -7.35 4.99
N VAL A 283 -2.68 -6.91 6.18
CA VAL A 283 -3.12 -5.64 6.77
C VAL A 283 -2.56 -4.48 5.96
N GLY A 284 -1.25 -4.52 5.68
CA GLY A 284 -0.62 -3.46 4.90
C GLY A 284 -1.12 -3.43 3.45
N PHE A 285 -1.41 -4.59 2.86
CA PHE A 285 -2.14 -4.68 1.58
C PHE A 285 -3.50 -3.97 1.66
N ALA A 286 -4.33 -4.27 2.66
CA ALA A 286 -5.65 -3.64 2.82
C ALA A 286 -5.55 -2.12 3.02
N VAL A 287 -4.61 -1.64 3.83
CA VAL A 287 -4.35 -0.21 4.04
C VAL A 287 -4.02 0.48 2.71
N LEU A 288 -3.13 -0.11 1.91
CA LEU A 288 -2.75 0.43 0.60
C LEU A 288 -3.91 0.45 -0.38
N GLU A 289 -4.80 -0.53 -0.33
CA GLU A 289 -5.94 -0.64 -1.23
C GLU A 289 -7.06 0.35 -0.85
N ILE A 290 -7.47 0.40 0.42
CA ILE A 290 -8.47 1.34 0.94
C ILE A 290 -8.02 2.80 0.80
N SER A 291 -6.72 3.05 0.93
CA SER A 291 -6.17 4.40 0.68
C SER A 291 -6.34 4.85 -0.77
N LYS A 292 -6.18 3.94 -1.74
CA LYS A 292 -6.38 4.25 -3.16
C LYS A 292 -7.85 4.50 -3.44
N GLU A 293 -8.74 3.69 -2.87
CA GLU A 293 -10.18 3.88 -2.97
C GLU A 293 -10.61 5.28 -2.57
N LEU A 294 -10.14 5.79 -1.43
CA LEU A 294 -10.44 7.15 -0.98
C LEU A 294 -9.95 8.21 -1.97
N MET A 295 -8.74 8.04 -2.52
CA MET A 295 -8.18 8.99 -3.48
C MET A 295 -8.95 8.99 -4.80
N TYR A 296 -9.37 7.81 -5.27
CA TYR A 296 -10.23 7.68 -6.45
C TYR A 296 -11.61 8.30 -6.21
N ASP A 297 -12.22 8.05 -5.05
CA ASP A 297 -13.50 8.64 -4.68
C ASP A 297 -13.41 10.17 -4.64
N TYR A 298 -12.36 10.69 -4.01
CA TYR A 298 -12.11 12.13 -3.97
C TYR A 298 -11.96 12.73 -5.38
N HIS A 299 -11.21 12.08 -6.27
CA HIS A 299 -11.06 12.59 -7.64
C HIS A 299 -12.35 12.50 -8.46
N TYR A 300 -12.97 11.33 -8.55
CA TYR A 300 -14.09 11.11 -9.45
C TYR A 300 -15.44 11.58 -8.89
N ASN A 301 -15.67 11.44 -7.59
CA ASN A 301 -16.96 11.77 -6.98
C ASN A 301 -17.01 13.14 -6.31
N VAL A 302 -15.87 13.77 -6.00
CA VAL A 302 -15.83 15.13 -5.42
C VAL A 302 -15.28 16.13 -6.43
N MET A 303 -14.03 15.98 -6.85
CA MET A 303 -13.34 16.95 -7.69
C MET A 303 -13.96 17.05 -9.10
N ARG A 304 -14.10 15.93 -9.81
CA ARG A 304 -14.70 15.91 -11.16
C ARG A 304 -16.17 16.34 -11.14
N ARG A 305 -16.94 16.04 -10.09
CA ARG A 305 -18.34 16.52 -9.99
C ARG A 305 -18.45 18.04 -9.79
N HIS A 306 -17.49 18.63 -9.07
CA HIS A 306 -17.50 20.07 -8.81
C HIS A 306 -16.98 20.88 -10.01
N TYR A 307 -15.90 20.42 -10.65
CA TYR A 307 -15.20 21.16 -11.70
C TYR A 307 -15.48 20.66 -13.13
N ASN A 308 -16.13 19.50 -13.28
CA ASN A 308 -16.37 18.83 -14.57
C ASN A 308 -15.07 18.72 -15.40
N ASP A 309 -15.08 19.23 -16.63
CA ASP A 309 -13.92 19.19 -17.52
C ASP A 309 -12.93 20.35 -17.30
N SER A 310 -13.19 21.21 -16.29
CA SER A 310 -12.31 22.33 -15.92
C SER A 310 -11.19 21.93 -14.95
N ILE A 311 -11.12 20.66 -14.53
CA ILE A 311 -10.06 20.14 -13.68
C ILE A 311 -9.22 19.13 -14.43
N ARG A 312 -7.91 19.18 -14.19
CA ARG A 312 -6.94 18.19 -14.63
C ARG A 312 -5.97 17.88 -13.51
N LEU A 313 -5.61 16.61 -13.37
CA LEU A 313 -4.48 16.22 -12.53
C LEU A 313 -3.17 16.48 -13.28
N MET A 314 -2.17 16.92 -12.52
CA MET A 314 -0.81 17.16 -13.02
C MET A 314 0.10 16.00 -12.73
#